data_AF-A0AAP1RCK9-F1
#
_entry.id   AF-A0AAP1RCK9-F1
#
_cell.length_a   1.000
_cell.length_b   1.000
_cell.length_c   1.000
_cell.angle_alpha   90.00
_cell.angle_beta   90.00
_cell.angle_gamma   90.00
#
_symmetry.space_group_name_H-M   'P 1'
#
loop_
_entity.id
_entity.type
_entity.pdbx_description
1 polymer ?
#
loop_
_entity_poly.entity_id
_entity_poly.type
_entity_poly.pdbx_seq_one_letter_code
_entity_poly.pdbx_strand_id
1 'polypeptide(L)'
;LIGDAHGLNTLEHQPAKIAAMEGHWDNSSGEPTPLILFGWPDMQREETRFKVEIPVLGSLILKHSLTEPIPALKDFPPEDRPNSTVVFWSFRIMAGLGMLMILVGVWSLWLRWRGQDK
;
A
#
# COMPACT_ATOMS: atom_id res chain seq x y z
N LEU A 1 6.82 -6.85 10.63
CA LEU A 1 8.16 -7.39 10.29
C LEU A 1 8.10 -8.33 9.10
N ILE A 2 7.45 -9.51 9.18
CA ILE A 2 7.36 -10.45 8.04
C ILE A 2 6.61 -9.84 6.82
N GLY A 3 5.53 -9.10 7.04
CA GLY A 3 4.79 -8.45 5.94
C GLY A 3 5.58 -7.33 5.22
N ASP A 4 6.45 -6.64 5.95
CA ASP A 4 7.32 -5.58 5.40
C ASP A 4 8.46 -6.20 4.56
N ALA A 5 9.10 -7.25 5.09
CA ALA A 5 10.09 -8.05 4.37
C ALA A 5 9.53 -8.70 3.09
N HIS A 6 8.27 -9.16 3.10
CA HIS A 6 7.61 -9.66 1.90
C HIS A 6 7.32 -8.57 0.86
N GLY A 7 7.04 -7.33 1.28
CA GLY A 7 6.90 -6.18 0.40
C GLY A 7 8.20 -5.87 -0.35
N LEU A 8 9.32 -5.83 0.38
CA LEU A 8 10.68 -5.63 -0.16
C LEU A 8 11.09 -6.70 -1.19
N ASN A 9 10.79 -7.98 -0.92
CA ASN A 9 11.10 -9.05 -1.87
C ASN A 9 10.19 -9.03 -3.11
N THR A 10 8.93 -8.58 -2.97
CA THR A 10 7.99 -8.45 -4.09
C THR A 10 8.35 -7.28 -5.00
N LEU A 11 8.93 -6.20 -4.45
CA LEU A 11 9.46 -5.07 -5.20
C LEU A 11 10.54 -5.48 -6.20
N GLU A 12 11.44 -6.40 -5.82
CA GLU A 12 12.56 -6.82 -6.66
C GLU A 12 12.12 -7.74 -7.83
N HIS A 13 11.06 -8.54 -7.65
CA HIS A 13 10.66 -9.54 -8.65
C HIS A 13 9.37 -9.20 -9.39
N GLN A 14 8.49 -8.37 -8.82
CA GLN A 14 7.17 -8.05 -9.36
C GLN A 14 6.81 -6.57 -9.17
N PRO A 15 7.61 -5.64 -9.75
CA PRO A 15 7.42 -4.20 -9.55
C PRO A 15 6.05 -3.69 -10.04
N ALA A 16 5.50 -4.28 -11.12
CA ALA A 16 4.18 -3.91 -11.64
C ALA A 16 3.03 -4.16 -10.64
N LYS A 17 3.15 -5.18 -9.78
CA LYS A 17 2.13 -5.43 -8.74
C LYS A 17 2.19 -4.40 -7.63
N ILE A 18 3.39 -3.98 -7.25
CA ILE A 18 3.56 -2.94 -6.23
C ILE A 18 3.03 -1.60 -6.74
N ALA A 19 3.36 -1.23 -7.99
CA ALA A 19 2.79 -0.06 -8.64
C ALA A 19 1.25 -0.07 -8.60
N ALA A 20 0.64 -1.23 -8.90
CA ALA A 20 -0.80 -1.45 -8.84
C ALA A 20 -1.40 -1.40 -7.43
N MET A 21 -0.67 -1.87 -6.41
CA MET A 21 -1.07 -1.80 -4.99
C MET A 21 -1.07 -0.36 -4.47
N GLU A 22 -0.09 0.42 -4.90
CA GLU A 22 0.02 1.83 -4.52
C GLU A 22 -0.93 2.73 -5.33
N GLY A 23 -1.27 2.35 -6.56
CA GLY A 23 -2.16 3.13 -7.43
C GLY A 23 -1.43 4.30 -8.11
N HIS A 24 -0.11 4.20 -8.30
CA HIS A 24 0.70 5.22 -8.98
C HIS A 24 0.74 4.98 -10.48
N TRP A 25 0.13 5.89 -11.23
CA TRP A 25 0.05 5.78 -12.69
C TRP A 25 1.20 6.45 -13.41
N ASP A 26 1.73 7.54 -12.87
CA ASP A 26 2.74 8.38 -13.52
C ASP A 26 3.82 8.76 -12.51
N ASN A 27 5.05 8.93 -13.01
CA ASN A 27 6.22 9.26 -12.21
C ASN A 27 6.72 10.66 -12.58
N SER A 28 5.81 11.64 -12.55
CA SER A 28 5.99 12.87 -13.34
C SER A 28 7.03 13.86 -12.82
N SER A 29 7.86 13.58 -11.80
CA SER A 29 8.77 14.62 -11.29
C SER A 29 10.05 14.16 -10.58
N GLY A 30 10.34 12.86 -10.45
CA GLY A 30 11.46 12.42 -9.60
C GLY A 30 11.31 12.83 -8.13
N GLU A 31 10.08 13.18 -7.72
CA GLU A 31 9.71 13.54 -6.36
C GLU A 31 9.33 12.29 -5.54
N PRO A 32 9.38 12.36 -4.20
CA PRO A 32 9.02 11.25 -3.33
C PRO A 32 7.61 10.73 -3.64
N THR A 33 7.51 9.41 -3.85
CA THR A 33 6.23 8.75 -4.13
C THR A 33 5.27 8.93 -2.94
N PRO A 34 4.14 9.67 -3.11
CA PRO A 34 3.21 9.95 -2.03
C PRO A 34 2.46 8.69 -1.61
N LEU A 35 2.25 8.43 -0.31
CA LEU A 35 1.46 7.27 0.09
C LEU A 35 -0.03 7.55 -0.16
N ILE A 36 -0.62 6.90 -1.15
CA ILE A 36 -2.06 6.94 -1.36
C ILE A 36 -2.72 6.09 -0.26
N LEU A 37 -3.40 6.71 0.71
CA LEU A 37 -4.14 5.99 1.75
C LEU A 37 -5.46 5.45 1.21
N PHE A 38 -6.19 6.31 0.50
CA PHE A 38 -7.47 5.98 -0.13
C PHE A 38 -7.49 6.55 -1.54
N GLY A 39 -8.24 5.93 -2.43
CA GLY A 39 -8.36 6.35 -3.81
C GLY A 39 -9.14 5.33 -4.63
N TRP A 40 -9.52 5.73 -5.83
CA TRP A 40 -10.19 4.88 -6.78
C TRP A 40 -9.34 4.80 -8.06
N PRO A 41 -8.53 3.73 -8.21
CA PRO A 41 -7.76 3.52 -9.43
C PRO A 41 -8.71 3.27 -10.61
N ASP A 42 -8.53 4.02 -11.69
CA ASP A 42 -9.28 3.90 -12.93
C ASP A 42 -8.35 3.41 -14.04
N MET A 43 -8.55 2.16 -14.46
CA MET A 43 -7.74 1.53 -15.51
C MET A 43 -7.94 2.16 -16.90
N GLN A 44 -9.11 2.73 -17.19
CA GLN A 44 -9.42 3.30 -18.51
C GLN A 44 -8.81 4.68 -18.68
N ARG A 45 -8.76 5.44 -17.58
CA ARG A 45 -8.21 6.79 -17.56
C ARG A 45 -6.73 6.84 -17.19
N GLU A 46 -6.17 5.71 -16.79
CA GLU A 46 -4.80 5.58 -16.32
C GLU A 46 -4.47 6.61 -15.21
N GLU A 47 -5.41 6.79 -14.28
CA GLU A 47 -5.28 7.71 -13.15
C GLU A 47 -5.96 7.15 -11.89
N THR A 48 -5.51 7.58 -10.72
CA THR A 48 -6.20 7.27 -9.45
C THR A 48 -7.00 8.48 -9.01
N ARG A 49 -8.33 8.35 -9.08
CA ARG A 49 -9.28 9.40 -8.75
C ARG A 49 -9.60 9.42 -7.26
N PHE A 50 -10.06 10.56 -6.76
CA PHE A 50 -10.45 10.72 -5.34
C PHE A 50 -9.37 10.26 -4.36
N LYS A 51 -8.10 10.46 -4.74
CA LYS A 51 -6.97 10.03 -3.94
C LYS A 51 -6.80 10.92 -2.71
N VAL A 52 -6.64 10.28 -1.56
CA VAL A 52 -6.19 10.87 -0.31
C VAL A 52 -4.76 10.39 -0.14
N GLU A 53 -3.81 11.29 -0.35
CA GLU A 53 -2.38 10.98 -0.33
C GLU A 53 -1.68 11.72 0.80
N ILE A 54 -0.67 11.06 1.39
CA ILE A 54 0.24 11.71 2.32
C ILE A 54 1.62 11.82 1.64
N PRO A 55 2.10 13.04 1.35
CA PRO A 55 3.26 13.25 0.47
C PRO A 55 4.58 12.64 0.97
N VAL A 56 4.73 12.34 2.26
CA VAL A 56 6.04 11.98 2.86
C VAL A 56 6.05 10.59 3.51
N LEU A 57 4.93 9.86 3.51
CA LEU A 57 4.80 8.57 4.22
C LEU A 57 5.13 7.34 3.35
N GLY A 58 5.10 7.46 2.02
CA GLY A 58 5.27 6.32 1.10
C GLY A 58 6.71 5.85 1.02
N SER A 59 7.62 6.79 0.80
CA SER A 59 9.08 6.58 0.76
C SER A 59 9.66 6.10 2.10
N LEU A 60 9.12 6.59 3.22
CA LEU A 60 9.59 6.25 4.57
C LEU A 60 9.27 4.79 4.95
N ILE A 61 8.10 4.28 4.56
CA ILE A 61 7.63 2.95 4.96
C ILE A 61 8.12 1.85 4.00
N LEU A 62 8.12 2.07 2.68
CA LEU A 62 8.38 0.99 1.72
C LEU A 62 9.85 0.80 1.33
N LYS A 63 10.70 1.83 1.40
CA LYS A 63 12.10 1.74 0.96
C LYS A 63 13.13 2.20 1.99
N HIS A 64 12.72 2.74 3.15
CA HIS A 64 13.64 3.42 4.08
C HIS A 64 14.53 4.48 3.38
N SER A 65 14.08 5.02 2.24
CA SER A 65 14.85 5.90 1.36
C SER A 65 13.93 6.95 0.77
N LEU A 66 14.32 8.22 0.96
CA LEU A 66 13.54 9.41 0.60
C LEU A 66 13.65 9.82 -0.88
N THR A 67 14.37 9.05 -1.70
CA THR A 67 14.91 9.57 -2.97
C THR A 67 14.79 8.65 -4.18
N GLU A 68 14.37 7.39 -4.01
CA GLU A 68 14.27 6.48 -5.16
C GLU A 68 12.83 6.34 -5.66
N PRO A 69 12.55 6.72 -6.92
CA PRO A 69 11.24 6.53 -7.51
C PRO A 69 10.89 5.04 -7.59
N ILE A 70 9.64 4.71 -7.28
CA ILE A 70 9.05 3.38 -7.53
C ILE A 70 8.51 3.38 -8.97
N PRO A 71 8.69 2.30 -9.76
CA PRO A 71 8.15 2.23 -11.11
C PRO A 71 6.62 2.41 -11.09
N ALA A 72 6.12 3.27 -11.97
CA ALA A 72 4.70 3.58 -12.11
C ALA A 72 4.01 2.58 -13.06
N LEU A 73 2.68 2.47 -13.02
CA LEU A 73 1.96 1.56 -13.92
C LEU A 73 2.21 1.86 -15.40
N LYS A 74 2.38 3.14 -15.78
CA LYS A 74 2.67 3.52 -17.16
C LYS A 74 4.05 3.11 -17.66
N ASP A 75 4.97 2.76 -16.76
CA ASP A 75 6.29 2.24 -17.11
C ASP A 75 6.22 0.82 -17.69
N PHE A 76 5.08 0.13 -17.54
CA PHE A 76 4.83 -1.21 -18.08
C PHE A 76 3.90 -1.18 -19.31
N PRO A 77 4.03 -2.12 -20.25
CA PRO A 77 3.08 -2.31 -21.34
C PRO A 77 1.65 -2.51 -20.81
N PRO A 78 0.59 -1.97 -21.45
CA PRO A 78 -0.79 -2.11 -20.97
C PRO A 78 -1.24 -3.56 -20.72
N GLU A 79 -0.73 -4.51 -21.50
CA GLU A 79 -0.98 -5.95 -21.39
C GLU A 79 -0.36 -6.62 -20.15
N ASP A 80 0.73 -6.05 -19.63
CA ASP A 80 1.44 -6.55 -18.45
C ASP A 80 0.98 -5.88 -17.14
N ARG A 81 0.10 -4.86 -17.24
CA ARG A 81 -0.42 -4.13 -16.09
C ARG A 81 -1.49 -4.96 -15.37
N PRO A 82 -1.27 -5.36 -14.10
CA PRO A 82 -2.31 -5.99 -13.32
C PRO A 82 -3.44 -4.99 -13.05
N ASN A 83 -4.67 -5.49 -12.86
CA ASN A 83 -5.82 -4.64 -12.57
C ASN A 83 -5.63 -3.89 -11.24
N SER A 84 -5.26 -2.61 -11.34
CA SER A 84 -4.92 -1.79 -10.17
C SER A 84 -6.10 -1.64 -9.22
N THR A 85 -7.33 -1.49 -9.71
CA THR A 85 -8.51 -1.34 -8.84
C THR A 85 -8.68 -2.54 -7.91
N VAL A 86 -8.57 -3.76 -8.45
CA VAL A 86 -8.70 -5.00 -7.67
C VAL A 86 -7.55 -5.11 -6.68
N VAL A 87 -6.31 -4.98 -7.17
CA VAL A 87 -5.10 -5.15 -6.36
C VAL A 87 -5.04 -4.13 -5.21
N PHE A 88 -5.34 -2.86 -5.49
CA PHE A 88 -5.36 -1.75 -4.53
C PHE A 88 -6.34 -1.99 -3.37
N TRP A 89 -7.57 -2.44 -3.67
CA TRP A 89 -8.59 -2.68 -2.64
C TRP A 89 -8.37 -4.01 -1.91
N SER A 90 -7.94 -5.06 -2.59
CA SER A 90 -7.61 -6.34 -1.95
C SER A 90 -6.52 -6.17 -0.89
N PHE A 91 -5.46 -5.42 -1.20
CA PHE A 91 -4.39 -5.13 -0.24
C PHE A 91 -4.92 -4.37 0.99
N ARG A 92 -5.77 -3.35 0.80
CA ARG A 92 -6.34 -2.56 1.89
C ARG A 92 -7.31 -3.35 2.76
N ILE A 93 -8.14 -4.21 2.17
CA ILE A 93 -9.02 -5.11 2.93
C ILE A 93 -8.18 -6.08 3.76
N MET A 94 -7.16 -6.70 3.17
CA MET A 94 -6.24 -7.60 3.89
C MET A 94 -5.56 -6.89 5.06
N ALA A 95 -4.97 -5.71 4.82
CA ALA A 95 -4.32 -4.92 5.85
C ALA A 95 -5.29 -4.46 6.95
N GLY A 96 -6.50 -4.04 6.56
CA GLY A 96 -7.56 -3.64 7.48
C GLY A 96 -8.03 -4.79 8.37
N LEU A 97 -8.21 -5.99 7.81
CA LEU A 97 -8.53 -7.19 8.57
C LEU A 97 -7.40 -7.58 9.52
N GLY A 98 -6.14 -7.53 9.08
CA GLY A 98 -4.98 -7.78 9.93
C GLY A 98 -4.91 -6.82 11.12
N MET A 99 -5.15 -5.51 10.88
CA MET A 99 -5.21 -4.51 11.94
C MET A 99 -6.38 -4.77 12.91
N LEU A 100 -7.56 -5.14 12.39
CA LEU A 100 -8.73 -5.45 13.20
C LEU A 100 -8.48 -6.66 14.12
N MET A 101 -7.83 -7.71 13.62
CA MET A 101 -7.45 -8.88 14.42
C MET A 101 -6.50 -8.51 15.56
N ILE A 102 -5.51 -7.64 15.29
CA ILE A 102 -4.59 -7.14 16.32
C ILE A 102 -5.34 -6.32 17.37
N LEU A 103 -6.23 -5.41 16.95
CA LEU A 103 -7.04 -4.58 17.86
C LEU A 103 -7.91 -5.45 18.76
N VAL A 104 -8.59 -6.46 18.22
CA VAL A 104 -9.40 -7.40 19.01
C VAL A 104 -8.53 -8.20 19.99
N GLY A 105 -7.34 -8.64 19.56
CA GLY A 105 -6.39 -9.34 20.43
C GLY A 105 -5.92 -8.48 21.60
N VAL A 106 -5.50 -7.24 21.34
CA VAL A 106 -5.08 -6.28 22.37
C VAL A 106 -6.24 -5.92 23.29
N TRP A 107 -7.43 -5.70 22.73
CA TRP A 107 -8.64 -5.41 23.50
C TRP A 107 -9.04 -6.56 24.43
N SER A 108 -8.95 -7.79 23.93
CA SER A 108 -9.20 -9.01 24.72
C SER A 108 -8.21 -9.14 25.89
N LEU A 109 -6.91 -8.91 25.64
CA LEU A 109 -5.89 -8.92 26.68
C LEU A 109 -6.11 -7.82 27.71
N TRP A 110 -6.50 -6.62 27.28
CA TRP A 110 -6.80 -5.50 28.16
C TRP A 110 -8.01 -5.76 29.06
N LEU A 111 -9.10 -6.33 28.51
CA LEU A 111 -10.27 -6.74 29.28
C LEU A 111 -9.93 -7.85 30.29
N ARG A 112 -9.08 -8.81 29.89
CA ARG A 112 -8.63 -9.89 30.77
C ARG A 112 -7.80 -9.35 31.94
N TRP A 113 -6.93 -8.38 31.69
CA TRP A 113 -6.14 -7.74 32.75
C TRP A 113 -7.03 -6.96 33.73
N ARG A 114 -7.99 -6.17 33.24
CA ARG A 114 -8.99 -5.48 34.10
C ARG A 114 -9.91 -6.42 34.88
N GLY A 115 -10.17 -7.61 34.35
CA GLY A 115 -11.00 -8.63 35.00
C GLY A 115 -10.29 -9.36 36.15
N GLN A 116 -8.97 -9.28 36.24
CA GLN A 116 -8.19 -9.86 37.33
C GLN A 116 -8.04 -8.92 38.54
N ASP A 117 -8.39 -7.64 38.39
CA ASP A 117 -8.36 -6.63 39.47
C ASP A 117 -9.68 -6.60 40.29
N LYS A 118 -10.58 -7.57 40.09
CA LYS A 118 -11.82 -7.77 40.87
C LYS A 118 -11.82 -9.15 41.51
#